data_AF-A0A2E6PIT7-F1
#
_entry.id   AF-A0A2E6PIT7-F1
#
_cell.length_a   1.000
_cell.length_b   1.000
_cell.length_c   1.000
_cell.angle_alpha   90.00
_cell.angle_beta   90.00
_cell.angle_gamma   90.00
#
_symmetry.space_group_name_H-M   'P 1'
#
loop_
_entity.id
_entity.type
_entity.pdbx_description
1 polymer ?
#
loop_
_entity_poly.entity_id
_entity_poly.type
_entity_poly.pdbx_seq_one_letter_code
_entity_poly.pdbx_strand_id
1 'polypeptide(L)'
;MSKEILINVTLMETRVALIGNGLLQEIFVERHNKHGHVGDVFQGSVVRVMPGMGAAFVDVGMEKAAFIHASDVSIIDDDGFEVRDNGNTAIQELLREGQSLVVQVAKDAISNKGARLTTHITLPSRNLVYLPRSTHLAIS
;
A
#
# COMPACT_ATOMS: atom_id res chain seq x y z
N MET A 1 -8.35 -14.87 -32.43
CA MET A 1 -7.05 -14.37 -31.92
C MET A 1 -6.76 -15.06 -30.62
N SER A 2 -5.70 -15.87 -30.55
CA SER A 2 -5.26 -16.44 -29.27
C SER A 2 -4.36 -15.43 -28.56
N LYS A 3 -4.65 -15.22 -27.28
CA LYS A 3 -3.73 -14.58 -26.34
C LYS A 3 -3.36 -15.63 -25.31
N GLU A 4 -2.07 -15.78 -25.07
CA GLU A 4 -1.54 -16.76 -24.12
C GLU A 4 -0.64 -16.02 -23.13
N ILE A 5 -0.71 -16.46 -21.87
CA ILE A 5 0.22 -16.05 -20.83
C ILE A 5 1.07 -17.27 -20.50
N LEU A 6 2.35 -17.20 -20.83
CA LEU A 6 3.30 -18.27 -20.52
C LEU A 6 4.07 -17.89 -19.26
N ILE A 7 3.95 -18.71 -18.22
CA ILE A 7 4.61 -18.51 -16.94
C ILE A 7 5.73 -19.54 -16.80
N ASN A 8 6.95 -19.07 -16.58
CA ASN A 8 8.09 -19.89 -16.28
C ASN A 8 8.69 -19.50 -14.93
N VAL A 9 8.71 -20.43 -13.99
CA VAL A 9 9.22 -20.22 -12.63
C VAL A 9 10.53 -21.01 -12.48
N THR A 10 11.58 -20.33 -12.03
CA THR A 10 12.88 -20.92 -11.71
C THR A 10 13.32 -20.50 -10.31
N LEU A 11 14.43 -21.05 -9.79
CA LEU A 11 14.96 -20.66 -8.48
C LEU A 11 15.40 -19.19 -8.39
N MET A 12 15.77 -18.57 -9.51
CA MET A 12 16.34 -17.20 -9.52
C MET A 12 15.32 -16.16 -9.97
N GLU A 13 14.43 -16.53 -10.89
CA GLU A 13 13.46 -15.61 -11.47
C GLU A 13 12.14 -16.28 -11.87
N THR A 14 11.08 -15.48 -11.84
CA THR A 14 9.78 -15.75 -12.45
C THR A 14 9.69 -14.91 -13.73
N ARG A 15 9.33 -15.55 -14.83
CA ARG A 15 9.16 -14.93 -16.15
C ARG A 15 7.74 -15.11 -16.62
N VAL A 16 7.13 -14.03 -17.08
CA VAL A 16 5.78 -14.03 -17.65
C VAL A 16 5.84 -13.42 -19.04
N ALA A 17 5.49 -14.19 -20.06
CA ALA A 17 5.42 -13.73 -21.44
C ALA A 17 3.96 -13.64 -21.90
N LEU A 18 3.61 -12.48 -22.47
CA LEU A 18 2.34 -12.30 -23.18
C LEU A 18 2.58 -12.64 -24.66
N ILE A 19 1.93 -13.70 -25.15
CA ILE A 19 1.98 -14.12 -26.55
C ILE A 19 0.66 -13.75 -27.23
N GLY A 20 0.76 -13.09 -28.38
CA GLY A 20 -0.36 -12.78 -29.25
C GLY A 20 -0.16 -13.43 -30.62
N ASN A 21 -1.06 -14.33 -31.01
CA ASN A 21 -1.00 -15.05 -32.28
C ASN A 21 0.37 -15.74 -32.53
N GLY A 22 0.93 -16.37 -31.50
CA GLY A 22 2.24 -17.04 -31.57
C GLY A 22 3.46 -16.11 -31.54
N LEU A 23 3.28 -14.79 -31.47
CA LEU A 23 4.35 -13.80 -31.37
C LEU A 23 4.45 -13.22 -29.95
N LEU A 24 5.66 -13.09 -29.43
CA LEU A 24 5.94 -12.42 -28.16
C LEU A 24 5.58 -10.93 -28.25
N GLN A 25 4.75 -10.46 -27.31
CA GLN A 25 4.32 -9.05 -27.21
C GLN A 25 5.02 -8.33 -26.06
N GLU A 26 4.97 -8.90 -24.85
CA GLU A 26 5.58 -8.34 -23.64
C GLU A 26 6.26 -9.47 -22.84
N ILE A 27 7.34 -9.14 -22.11
CA ILE A 27 7.96 -10.03 -21.13
C ILE A 27 8.16 -9.30 -19.81
N PHE A 28 7.73 -9.93 -18.73
CA PHE A 28 7.96 -9.51 -17.35
C PHE A 28 8.94 -10.49 -16.71
N VAL A 29 9.97 -9.96 -16.06
CA VAL A 29 10.97 -10.77 -15.36
C VAL A 29 11.09 -10.24 -13.94
N GLU A 30 10.76 -11.09 -12.98
CA GLU A 30 10.82 -10.82 -11.55
C GLU A 30 11.90 -11.70 -10.92
N ARG A 31 12.78 -11.10 -10.11
CA ARG A 31 13.86 -11.81 -9.41
C ARG A 31 13.60 -11.80 -7.91
N HIS A 32 13.86 -12.93 -7.25
CA HIS A 32 13.51 -13.17 -5.84
C HIS A 32 14.10 -12.15 -4.83
N ASN A 33 15.15 -11.42 -5.18
CA ASN A 33 15.81 -10.45 -4.29
C ASN A 33 15.30 -9.00 -4.44
N LYS A 34 14.18 -8.76 -5.13
CA LYS A 34 13.68 -7.41 -5.45
C LYS A 34 12.26 -7.11 -4.93
N HIS A 35 11.78 -7.83 -3.92
CA HIS A 35 10.46 -7.55 -3.37
C HIS A 35 10.56 -6.42 -2.32
N GLY A 36 10.24 -5.21 -2.76
CA GLY A 36 9.75 -4.16 -1.86
C GLY A 36 8.28 -4.41 -1.56
N HIS A 37 7.81 -3.93 -0.42
CA HIS A 37 6.41 -3.99 -0.02
C HIS A 37 5.62 -2.75 -0.44
N VAL A 38 6.25 -1.75 -1.08
CA VAL A 38 5.55 -0.54 -1.55
C VAL A 38 4.33 -0.92 -2.39
N GLY A 39 3.17 -0.42 -1.98
CA GLY A 39 1.89 -0.69 -2.62
C GLY A 39 1.11 -1.87 -2.03
N ASP A 40 1.75 -2.76 -1.26
CA ASP A 40 1.07 -3.84 -0.56
C ASP A 40 0.04 -3.27 0.43
N VAL A 41 -1.10 -3.95 0.53
CA VAL A 41 -2.21 -3.57 1.42
C VAL A 41 -2.36 -4.65 2.50
N PHE A 42 -2.33 -4.22 3.75
CA PHE A 42 -2.43 -5.08 4.92
C PHE A 42 -3.61 -4.68 5.80
N GLN A 43 -4.15 -5.63 6.55
CA GLN A 43 -4.92 -5.34 7.76
C GLN A 43 -3.94 -5.33 8.93
N GLY A 44 -3.65 -4.15 9.46
CA GLY A 44 -2.76 -3.96 10.59
C GLY A 44 -3.49 -3.73 11.90
N SER A 45 -2.76 -3.89 13.01
CA SER A 45 -3.22 -3.56 14.37
C SER A 45 -2.33 -2.50 14.99
N VAL A 46 -2.93 -1.43 15.55
CA VAL A 46 -2.19 -0.38 16.25
C VAL A 46 -1.59 -0.97 17.52
N VAL A 47 -0.27 -1.01 17.60
CA VAL A 47 0.45 -1.50 18.78
C VAL A 47 0.62 -0.39 19.81
N ARG A 48 0.95 0.82 19.35
CA ARG A 48 1.23 1.95 20.25
C ARG A 48 1.00 3.29 19.57
N VAL A 49 0.31 4.20 20.25
CA VAL A 49 0.14 5.58 19.79
C VAL A 49 1.22 6.47 20.42
N MET A 50 1.87 7.32 19.62
CA MET A 50 2.98 8.18 20.06
C MET A 50 2.66 9.66 19.76
N PRO A 51 1.93 10.35 20.66
CA PRO A 51 1.55 11.76 20.47
C PRO A 51 2.73 12.69 20.18
N GLY A 52 3.84 12.51 20.89
CA GLY A 52 5.05 13.33 20.71
C GLY A 52 5.72 13.20 19.34
N MET A 53 5.41 12.15 18.58
CA MET A 53 5.87 11.96 17.19
C MET A 53 4.78 12.22 16.15
N GLY A 54 3.54 12.53 16.58
CA GLY A 54 2.39 12.62 15.68
C GLY A 54 2.13 11.31 14.90
N ALA A 55 2.50 10.15 15.47
CA ALA A 55 2.51 8.89 14.76
C ALA A 55 2.09 7.71 15.65
N ALA A 56 1.76 6.58 15.03
CA ALA A 56 1.47 5.33 15.71
C ALA A 56 2.27 4.18 15.09
N PHE A 57 2.64 3.19 15.90
CA PHE A 57 3.22 1.94 15.43
C PHE A 57 2.10 0.94 15.13
N VAL A 58 2.19 0.28 13.99
CA VAL A 58 1.20 -0.68 13.51
C VAL A 58 1.93 -1.99 13.20
N ASP A 59 1.40 -3.08 13.75
CA ASP A 59 1.83 -4.42 13.38
C ASP A 59 1.09 -4.84 12.11
N VAL A 60 1.86 -5.22 11.09
CA VAL A 60 1.40 -5.71 9.79
C VAL A 60 2.06 -7.06 9.44
N GLY A 61 2.68 -7.73 10.42
CA GLY A 61 3.35 -9.01 10.23
C GLY A 61 4.76 -8.91 9.64
N MET A 62 5.35 -7.72 9.59
CA MET A 62 6.74 -7.50 9.16
C MET A 62 7.72 -7.65 10.33
N GLU A 63 8.99 -7.94 10.03
CA GLU A 63 10.05 -8.10 11.05
C GLU A 63 10.20 -6.86 11.95
N LYS A 64 9.95 -5.66 11.41
CA LYS A 64 9.98 -4.39 12.13
C LYS A 64 8.59 -3.80 12.13
N ALA A 65 8.14 -3.33 13.29
CA ALA A 65 6.90 -2.59 13.41
C ALA A 65 6.89 -1.41 12.43
N ALA A 66 5.86 -1.35 11.60
CA ALA A 66 5.63 -0.25 10.68
C ALA A 66 5.06 0.95 11.45
N PHE A 67 5.07 2.12 10.83
CA PHE A 67 4.52 3.32 11.45
C PHE A 67 3.63 4.10 10.48
N ILE A 68 2.64 4.79 11.05
CA ILE A 68 1.73 5.68 10.33
C ILE A 68 1.75 7.06 11.00
N HIS A 69 1.88 8.12 10.20
CA HIS A 69 1.81 9.50 10.68
C HIS A 69 0.37 9.99 10.64
N ALA A 70 0.00 10.96 11.49
CA ALA A 70 -1.36 11.52 11.54
C ALA A 70 -1.86 12.00 10.16
N SER A 71 -0.98 12.62 9.37
CA SER A 71 -1.29 13.07 8.00
C SER A 71 -1.60 11.95 7.01
N ASP A 72 -1.26 10.71 7.35
CA ASP A 72 -1.50 9.54 6.49
C ASP A 72 -2.68 8.70 7.01
N VAL A 73 -3.41 9.21 8.03
CA VAL A 73 -4.63 8.60 8.56
C VAL A 73 -5.83 9.40 8.05
N SER A 74 -6.71 8.70 7.34
CA SER A 74 -7.89 9.26 6.71
C SER A 74 -9.02 9.35 7.73
N ILE A 75 -9.65 10.51 7.83
CA ILE A 75 -10.95 10.66 8.51
C ILE A 75 -12.03 10.27 7.51
N ILE A 76 -12.93 9.41 7.95
CA ILE A 76 -13.95 8.78 7.12
C ILE A 76 -15.32 9.27 7.59
N ASP A 77 -16.18 9.67 6.66
CA ASP A 77 -17.59 9.98 6.93
C ASP A 77 -18.48 8.72 7.04
N ASP A 78 -19.75 8.93 7.35
CA ASP A 78 -20.73 7.84 7.50
C ASP A 78 -20.93 7.04 6.21
N ASP A 79 -20.65 7.63 5.04
CA ASP A 79 -20.73 7.00 3.73
C ASP A 79 -19.43 6.27 3.33
N GLY A 80 -18.39 6.35 4.16
CA GLY A 80 -17.11 5.68 3.94
C GLY A 80 -16.09 6.47 3.13
N PHE A 81 -16.35 7.73 2.78
CA PHE A 81 -15.45 8.57 2.00
C PHE A 81 -14.50 9.38 2.89
N GLU A 82 -13.33 9.71 2.34
CA GLU A 82 -12.35 10.56 3.00
C GLU A 82 -12.87 12.00 3.06
N VAL A 83 -12.92 12.52 4.28
CA VAL A 83 -13.19 13.93 4.52
C VAL A 83 -11.87 14.69 4.47
N ARG A 84 -11.87 15.85 3.80
CA ARG A 84 -10.71 16.73 3.79
C ARG A 84 -10.45 17.26 5.21
N ASP A 85 -9.43 16.72 5.85
CA ASP A 85 -8.85 17.31 7.05
C ASP A 85 -7.73 18.29 6.67
N ASN A 86 -7.59 19.37 7.42
CA ASN A 86 -6.50 20.33 7.27
C ASN A 86 -5.17 19.81 7.83
N GLY A 87 -5.09 18.52 8.19
CA GLY A 87 -3.86 17.84 8.63
C GLY A 87 -3.41 18.20 10.05
N ASN A 88 -4.31 18.76 10.87
CA ASN A 88 -4.00 19.22 12.22
C ASN A 88 -4.60 18.33 13.32
N THR A 89 -5.32 17.28 12.96
CA THR A 89 -5.88 16.35 13.95
C THR A 89 -4.76 15.54 14.61
N ALA A 90 -4.76 15.49 15.94
CA ALA A 90 -3.71 14.80 16.67
C ALA A 90 -3.87 13.28 16.56
N ILE A 91 -2.75 12.53 16.51
CA ILE A 91 -2.78 11.08 16.30
C ILE A 91 -3.61 10.32 17.35
N GLN A 92 -3.63 10.79 18.60
CA GLN A 92 -4.41 10.20 19.69
C GLN A 92 -5.93 10.38 19.57
N GLU A 93 -6.37 11.31 18.71
CA GLU A 93 -7.79 11.48 18.36
C GLU A 93 -8.18 10.56 17.20
N LEU A 94 -7.21 10.22 16.34
CA LEU A 94 -7.41 9.40 15.14
C LEU A 94 -7.32 7.89 15.42
N LEU A 95 -6.39 7.47 16.27
CA LEU A 95 -6.09 6.06 16.50
C LEU A 95 -6.03 5.70 17.99
N ARG A 96 -6.36 4.44 18.29
CA ARG A 96 -6.27 3.83 19.61
C ARG A 96 -5.47 2.53 19.56
N GLU A 97 -4.81 2.18 20.66
CA GLU A 97 -4.10 0.90 20.76
C GLU A 97 -5.10 -0.28 20.63
N GLY A 98 -4.68 -1.32 19.92
CA GLY A 98 -5.50 -2.48 19.56
C GLY A 98 -6.47 -2.24 18.39
N GLN A 99 -6.59 -1.01 17.88
CA GLN A 99 -7.45 -0.72 16.71
C GLN A 99 -6.92 -1.42 15.46
N SER A 100 -7.80 -2.10 14.73
CA SER A 100 -7.49 -2.63 13.41
C SER A 100 -7.73 -1.58 12.33
N LEU A 101 -6.84 -1.51 11.34
CA LEU A 101 -6.96 -0.60 10.20
C LEU A 101 -6.37 -1.23 8.93
N VAL A 102 -6.99 -0.91 7.79
CA VAL A 102 -6.44 -1.25 6.47
C VAL A 102 -5.41 -0.18 6.10
N VAL A 103 -4.21 -0.62 5.77
CA VAL A 103 -3.06 0.25 5.47
C VAL A 103 -2.37 -0.20 4.20
N GLN A 104 -1.85 0.76 3.45
CA GLN A 104 -0.97 0.53 2.31
C GLN A 104 0.45 0.98 2.67
N VAL A 105 1.46 0.23 2.22
CA VAL A 105 2.86 0.63 2.38
C VAL A 105 3.18 1.75 1.40
N ALA A 106 3.41 2.95 1.94
CA ALA A 106 3.82 4.12 1.16
C ALA A 106 5.34 4.13 0.93
N LYS A 107 6.12 3.62 1.89
CA LYS A 107 7.58 3.48 1.77
C LYS A 107 8.07 2.22 2.46
N ASP A 108 9.00 1.52 1.83
CA ASP A 108 9.67 0.36 2.43
C ASP A 108 10.42 0.70 3.71
N ALA A 109 10.68 -0.33 4.51
CA ALA A 109 11.57 -0.24 5.65
C ALA A 109 12.99 0.12 5.20
N ILE A 110 13.64 1.04 5.90
CA ILE A 110 15.01 1.48 5.60
C ILE A 110 15.85 1.35 6.86
N SER A 111 16.90 0.52 6.80
CA SER A 111 17.81 0.28 7.91
C SER A 111 17.02 -0.08 9.17
N ASN A 112 17.07 0.73 10.23
CA ASN A 112 16.38 0.46 11.49
C ASN A 112 14.94 1.02 11.57
N LYS A 113 14.46 1.72 10.53
CA LYS A 113 13.09 2.24 10.48
C LYS A 113 12.18 1.25 9.78
N GLY A 114 11.05 0.92 10.40
CA GLY A 114 9.99 0.13 9.76
C GLY A 114 9.36 0.85 8.57
N ALA A 115 8.51 0.15 7.83
CA ALA A 115 7.80 0.69 6.68
C ALA A 115 6.90 1.87 7.09
N ARG A 116 6.74 2.84 6.18
CA ARG A 116 5.75 3.93 6.35
C ARG A 116 4.44 3.50 5.72
N LEU A 117 3.37 3.63 6.48
CA LEU A 117 2.02 3.25 6.10
C LEU A 117 1.15 4.48 5.79
N THR A 118 0.06 4.24 5.07
CA THR A 118 -1.02 5.20 4.83
C THR A 118 -2.37 4.49 4.77
N THR A 119 -3.44 5.15 5.18
CA THR A 119 -4.82 4.68 4.92
C THR A 119 -5.43 5.29 3.65
N HIS A 120 -4.72 6.21 2.99
CA HIS A 120 -5.07 6.72 1.67
C HIS A 120 -4.75 5.66 0.60
N ILE A 121 -5.62 4.65 0.52
CA ILE A 121 -5.42 3.51 -0.38
C ILE A 121 -5.49 3.96 -1.83
N THR A 122 -4.51 3.54 -2.63
CA THR A 122 -4.48 3.75 -4.08
C THR A 122 -4.29 2.41 -4.79
N LEU A 123 -5.07 2.19 -5.85
CA LEU A 123 -5.02 0.98 -6.66
C LEU A 123 -4.69 1.37 -8.11
N PRO A 124 -3.39 1.48 -8.44
CA PRO A 124 -2.97 1.82 -9.80
C PRO A 124 -3.20 0.66 -10.77
N SER A 125 -3.76 0.99 -11.92
CA SER A 125 -3.90 0.15 -13.11
C SER A 125 -3.06 0.75 -14.25
N ARG A 126 -3.07 0.14 -15.44
CA ARG A 126 -2.29 0.62 -16.59
C ARG A 126 -2.59 2.08 -16.96
N ASN A 127 -3.87 2.49 -16.91
CA ASN A 127 -4.32 3.81 -17.38
C ASN A 127 -5.20 4.57 -16.38
N LEU A 128 -5.38 4.03 -15.17
CA LEU A 128 -6.30 4.57 -14.16
C LEU A 128 -5.69 4.34 -12.78
N VAL A 129 -5.85 5.30 -11.87
CA VAL A 129 -5.62 5.07 -10.44
C VAL A 129 -6.97 5.12 -9.76
N TYR A 130 -7.38 4.00 -9.16
CA TYR A 130 -8.62 3.95 -8.40
C TYR A 130 -8.33 4.33 -6.94
N LEU A 131 -9.11 5.29 -6.44
CA LEU A 131 -9.06 5.79 -5.06
C LEU A 131 -10.37 5.37 -4.36
N PRO A 132 -10.42 4.19 -3.71
CA PRO A 132 -11.68 3.60 -3.24
C PRO A 132 -12.46 4.47 -2.25
N ARG A 133 -11.78 5.36 -1.53
CA ARG A 133 -12.37 6.22 -0.50
C ARG A 133 -12.38 7.70 -0.89
N SER A 134 -11.95 8.06 -2.10
CA SER A 134 -11.90 9.46 -2.52
C SER A 134 -12.95 9.75 -3.58
N THR A 135 -13.59 10.92 -3.49
CA THR A 135 -14.44 11.47 -4.56
C THR A 135 -13.64 12.29 -5.57
N HIS A 136 -12.32 12.38 -5.40
CA HIS A 136 -11.45 13.14 -6.26
C HIS A 136 -11.31 12.50 -7.65
N LEU A 137 -11.51 13.32 -8.69
CA LEU A 137 -11.26 12.97 -10.08
C LEU A 137 -10.23 13.95 -10.66
N ALA A 138 -9.22 13.40 -11.34
CA ALA A 138 -8.17 14.16 -12.00
C ALA A 138 -7.73 13.46 -13.29
N ILE A 139 -7.15 14.24 -14.20
CA ILE A 139 -6.53 13.78 -15.44
C ILE A 139 -5.09 14.29 -15.42
N SER A 140 -4.14 13.41 -15.75
CA SER A 140 -2.72 13.74 -15.82
C SER A 140 -2.35 14.55 -17.05
#